data_AF-A0A3P7JPL5-F1
#
_entry.id   AF-A0A3P7JPL5-F1
#
_cell.length_a   1.000
_cell.length_b   1.000
_cell.length_c   1.000
_cell.angle_alpha   90.00
_cell.angle_beta   90.00
_cell.angle_gamma   90.00
#
_symmetry.space_group_name_H-M   'P 1'
#
loop_
_entity.id
_entity.type
_entity.pdbx_description
1 polymer ?
#
loop_
_entity_poly.entity_id
_entity_poly.type
_entity_poly.pdbx_seq_one_letter_code
_entity_poly.pdbx_strand_id
1 'polypeptide(L)'
;HRFIISKIQVSNEAWYNHTLRNDSIFVDLFHGQLKSRLQCPKCDRVSITFDPFVYLPVPFPKITVQYSSEGTVQDLLGALSEVVRVPTKALRLVEVFSHRIQKIFSPADKASEICSGDVLYAFQVHDAADCNEPVIELLVVQRQLYSSTLRYACNECGRSTGRLKACEACYNAYYCNKCVFFS
;
A
#
# COMPACT_ATOMS: atom_id res chain seq x y z
N HIS A 1 -16.57 -44.91 -1.05
CA HIS A 1 -17.16 -43.58 -1.30
C HIS A 1 -16.16 -42.47 -1.00
N ARG A 2 -15.48 -41.94 -2.01
CA ARG A 2 -14.91 -40.57 -1.98
C ARG A 2 -14.75 -40.15 -3.43
N PHE A 3 -15.68 -39.32 -3.91
CA PHE A 3 -15.58 -38.66 -5.19
C PHE A 3 -14.27 -37.86 -5.18
N ILE A 4 -13.28 -38.31 -5.96
CA ILE A 4 -12.06 -37.53 -6.21
C ILE A 4 -12.45 -36.49 -7.25
N ILE A 5 -13.14 -35.44 -6.81
CA ILE A 5 -13.34 -34.25 -7.63
C ILE A 5 -11.97 -33.60 -7.77
N SER A 6 -11.53 -33.39 -9.01
CA SER A 6 -10.22 -32.80 -9.27
C SER A 6 -10.16 -31.36 -8.74
N LYS A 7 -8.98 -30.90 -8.30
CA LYS A 7 -8.79 -29.51 -7.83
C LYS A 7 -9.20 -28.48 -8.89
N ILE A 8 -9.05 -28.82 -10.17
CA ILE A 8 -9.47 -27.99 -11.31
C ILE A 8 -10.99 -27.86 -11.34
N GLN A 9 -11.71 -28.96 -11.13
CA GLN A 9 -13.18 -28.94 -11.14
C GLN A 9 -13.75 -28.13 -9.98
N VAL A 10 -13.20 -28.27 -8.77
CA VAL A 10 -13.62 -27.44 -7.60
C VAL A 10 -13.30 -25.95 -7.83
N SER A 11 -12.16 -25.65 -8.44
CA SER A 11 -11.76 -24.28 -8.82
C SER A 11 -12.75 -23.65 -9.81
N ASN A 12 -13.10 -24.38 -10.87
CA ASN A 12 -14.05 -23.94 -11.88
C ASN A 12 -15.45 -23.75 -11.30
N GLU A 13 -15.92 -24.65 -10.43
CA GLU A 13 -17.22 -24.53 -9.77
C GLU A 13 -17.27 -23.31 -8.84
N ALA A 14 -16.19 -23.07 -8.07
CA ALA A 14 -16.08 -21.88 -7.24
C ALA A 14 -16.06 -20.59 -8.08
N TRP A 15 -15.38 -20.60 -9.23
CA TRP A 15 -15.35 -19.44 -10.14
C TRP A 15 -16.70 -19.18 -10.78
N TYR A 16 -17.36 -20.22 -11.28
CA TYR A 16 -18.70 -20.15 -11.84
C TYR A 16 -19.72 -19.59 -10.83
N ASN A 17 -19.66 -20.05 -9.57
CA ASN A 17 -20.52 -19.53 -8.52
C ASN A 17 -20.26 -18.06 -8.19
N HIS A 18 -19.00 -17.59 -8.33
CA HIS A 18 -18.64 -16.18 -8.17
C HIS A 18 -19.19 -15.33 -9.32
N THR A 19 -19.05 -15.79 -10.57
CA THR A 19 -19.51 -15.05 -11.76
C THR A 19 -21.03 -14.98 -11.86
N LEU A 20 -21.77 -16.01 -11.42
CA LEU A 20 -23.24 -15.98 -11.35
C LEU A 20 -23.80 -14.77 -10.57
N ARG A 21 -23.03 -14.24 -9.61
CA ARG A 21 -23.43 -13.09 -8.78
C ARG A 21 -22.79 -11.78 -9.26
N ASN A 22 -21.74 -11.84 -10.06
CA ASN A 22 -20.87 -10.72 -10.41
C ASN A 22 -20.49 -10.76 -11.90
N ASP A 23 -21.45 -10.92 -12.80
CA ASP A 23 -21.20 -10.98 -14.24
C ASP A 23 -20.96 -9.57 -14.79
N SER A 24 -19.69 -9.20 -15.01
CA SER A 24 -19.33 -7.91 -15.58
C SER A 24 -17.93 -7.92 -16.20
N ILE A 25 -17.70 -7.00 -17.14
CA ILE A 25 -16.39 -6.76 -17.76
C ILE A 25 -15.29 -6.44 -16.73
N PHE A 26 -15.64 -5.89 -15.56
CA PHE A 26 -14.68 -5.66 -14.48
C PHE A 26 -14.18 -6.97 -13.87
N VAL A 27 -15.06 -7.97 -13.73
CA VAL A 27 -14.67 -9.30 -13.23
C VAL A 27 -13.75 -10.00 -14.22
N ASP A 28 -14.06 -9.90 -15.51
CA ASP A 28 -13.24 -10.51 -16.56
C ASP A 28 -11.84 -9.92 -16.64
N LEU A 29 -11.71 -8.59 -16.44
CA LEU A 29 -10.45 -7.88 -16.59
C LEU A 29 -9.61 -7.85 -15.31
N PHE A 30 -10.23 -7.77 -14.14
CA PHE A 30 -9.52 -7.44 -12.89
C PHE A 30 -9.59 -8.52 -11.81
N HIS A 31 -10.46 -9.52 -11.94
CA HIS A 31 -10.56 -10.56 -10.92
C HIS A 31 -9.70 -11.78 -11.28
N GLY A 32 -9.06 -12.36 -10.26
CA GLY A 32 -8.43 -13.68 -10.33
C GLY A 32 -8.95 -14.58 -9.20
N GLN A 33 -8.52 -15.83 -9.18
CA GLN A 33 -8.85 -16.78 -8.11
C GLN A 33 -7.58 -17.25 -7.39
N LEU A 34 -7.53 -17.07 -6.08
CA LEU A 34 -6.44 -17.52 -5.22
C LEU A 34 -6.76 -18.91 -4.66
N LYS A 35 -5.80 -19.83 -4.75
CA LYS A 35 -5.91 -21.13 -4.10
C LYS A 35 -5.15 -21.14 -2.77
N SER A 36 -5.89 -21.19 -1.67
CA SER A 36 -5.34 -21.29 -0.32
C SER A 36 -5.36 -22.73 0.16
N ARG A 37 -4.30 -23.19 0.85
CA ARG A 37 -4.29 -24.48 1.56
C ARG A 37 -3.98 -24.24 3.03
N LEU A 38 -4.89 -24.65 3.90
CA LEU A 38 -4.70 -24.59 5.34
C LEU A 38 -4.66 -26.00 5.90
N GLN A 39 -3.62 -26.34 6.65
CA GLN A 39 -3.55 -27.60 7.40
C GLN A 39 -3.60 -27.29 8.89
N CYS A 40 -4.58 -27.86 9.58
CA CYS A 40 -4.73 -27.67 11.01
C CYS A 40 -3.66 -28.50 11.76
N PRO A 41 -2.78 -27.90 12.57
CA PRO A 41 -1.75 -28.64 13.29
C PRO A 41 -2.29 -29.50 14.46
N LYS A 42 -3.57 -29.33 14.82
CA LYS A 42 -4.20 -30.09 15.93
C LYS A 42 -4.91 -31.36 15.48
N CYS A 43 -5.45 -31.37 14.26
CA CYS A 43 -6.29 -32.47 13.76
C CYS A 43 -5.96 -32.90 12.33
N ASP A 44 -4.88 -32.37 11.77
CA ASP A 44 -4.36 -32.64 10.41
C ASP A 44 -5.36 -32.43 9.26
N ARG A 45 -6.52 -31.83 9.54
CA ARG A 45 -7.50 -31.50 8.51
C ARG A 45 -6.89 -30.49 7.54
N VAL A 46 -6.93 -30.85 6.26
CA VAL A 46 -6.53 -29.99 5.15
C VAL A 46 -7.77 -29.35 4.55
N SER A 47 -7.83 -28.03 4.56
CA SER A 47 -8.82 -27.23 3.85
C SER A 47 -8.17 -26.60 2.62
N ILE A 48 -8.89 -26.59 1.51
CA ILE A 48 -8.52 -25.88 0.28
C ILE A 48 -9.65 -24.91 -0.04
N THR A 49 -9.34 -23.64 -0.20
CA THR A 49 -10.29 -22.60 -0.61
C THR A 49 -9.85 -21.96 -1.93
N PHE A 50 -10.83 -21.50 -2.69
CA PHE A 50 -10.66 -20.85 -3.99
C PHE A 50 -11.37 -19.50 -3.94
N ASP A 51 -10.61 -18.47 -3.57
CA ASP A 51 -11.16 -17.16 -3.20
C ASP A 51 -10.94 -16.17 -4.35
N PRO A 52 -11.98 -15.47 -4.84
CA PRO A 52 -11.81 -14.41 -5.83
C PRO A 52 -11.03 -13.24 -5.23
N PHE A 53 -10.12 -12.65 -5.98
CA PHE A 53 -9.37 -11.45 -5.59
C PHE A 53 -9.35 -10.44 -6.72
N VAL A 54 -9.26 -9.15 -6.37
CA VAL A 54 -9.17 -8.02 -7.33
C VAL A 54 -7.80 -7.35 -7.25
N TYR A 55 -7.11 -7.51 -6.12
CA TYR A 55 -5.77 -7.02 -5.89
C TYR A 55 -4.98 -8.07 -5.12
N LEU A 56 -3.72 -8.25 -5.48
CA LEU A 56 -2.78 -9.09 -4.75
C LEU A 56 -1.69 -8.18 -4.19
N PRO A 57 -1.63 -7.93 -2.87
CA PRO A 57 -0.52 -7.20 -2.30
C PRO A 57 0.75 -8.04 -2.48
N VAL A 58 1.69 -7.51 -3.26
CA VAL A 58 3.00 -8.13 -3.44
C VAL A 58 3.93 -7.60 -2.35
N PRO A 59 4.68 -8.46 -1.65
CA PRO A 59 5.66 -7.98 -0.69
C PRO A 59 6.70 -7.13 -1.41
N PHE A 60 6.98 -5.94 -0.88
CA PHE A 60 8.09 -5.12 -1.37
C PHE A 60 9.42 -5.81 -1.04
N PRO A 61 10.37 -5.88 -2.00
CA PRO A 61 11.68 -6.43 -1.74
C PRO A 61 12.39 -5.58 -0.69
N LYS A 62 12.84 -6.22 0.39
CA LYS A 62 13.69 -5.56 1.40
C LYS A 62 15.14 -5.70 0.96
N ILE A 63 15.79 -4.56 0.75
CA ILE A 63 17.17 -4.49 0.27
C ILE A 63 18.02 -3.86 1.37
N THR A 64 19.20 -4.43 1.59
CA THR A 64 20.20 -3.90 2.50
C THR A 64 21.40 -3.43 1.69
N VAL A 65 21.79 -2.18 1.90
CA VAL A 65 22.96 -1.55 1.27
C VAL A 65 23.86 -0.96 2.35
N GLN A 66 25.16 -0.87 2.07
CA GLN A 66 26.12 -0.18 2.91
C GLN A 66 26.48 1.16 2.29
N TYR A 67 26.53 2.21 3.11
CA TYR A 67 26.90 3.56 2.70
C TYR A 67 27.59 4.29 3.86
N SER A 68 28.31 5.37 3.56
CA SER A 68 28.96 6.21 4.57
C SER A 68 27.98 7.27 5.08
N SER A 69 27.82 7.39 6.41
CA SER A 69 27.01 8.46 7.02
C SER A 69 27.57 9.86 6.76
N GLU A 70 28.89 9.97 6.55
CA GLU A 70 29.56 11.23 6.20
C GLU A 70 29.42 11.61 4.71
N GLY A 71 28.87 10.67 3.91
CA GLY A 71 28.66 10.84 2.49
C GLY A 71 27.37 11.58 2.15
N THR A 72 26.92 11.35 0.93
CA THR A 72 25.70 11.92 0.36
C THR A 72 24.70 10.83 0.02
N VAL A 73 23.45 11.22 -0.21
CA VAL A 73 22.42 10.31 -0.71
C VAL A 73 22.81 9.71 -2.06
N GLN A 74 23.61 10.41 -2.88
CA GLN A 74 24.17 9.85 -4.12
C GLN A 74 24.98 8.57 -3.88
N ASP A 75 25.74 8.49 -2.77
CA ASP A 75 26.54 7.30 -2.45
C ASP A 75 25.63 6.10 -2.13
N LEU A 76 24.55 6.35 -1.37
CA LEU A 76 23.52 5.35 -1.08
C LEU A 76 22.80 4.90 -2.37
N LEU A 77 22.41 5.84 -3.22
CA LEU A 77 21.78 5.54 -4.51
C LEU A 77 22.73 4.73 -5.42
N GLY A 78 24.03 5.01 -5.39
CA GLY A 78 25.07 4.24 -6.08
C GLY A 78 25.11 2.79 -5.62
N ALA A 79 25.22 2.56 -4.31
CA ALA A 79 25.20 1.22 -3.73
C ALA A 79 23.89 0.47 -4.06
N LEU A 80 22.75 1.17 -4.01
CA LEU A 80 21.45 0.59 -4.37
C LEU A 80 21.38 0.21 -5.85
N SER A 81 21.85 1.08 -6.74
CA SER A 81 21.88 0.88 -8.20
C SER A 81 22.58 -0.42 -8.58
N GLU A 82 23.69 -0.77 -7.92
CA GLU A 82 24.41 -2.03 -8.17
C GLU A 82 23.58 -3.26 -7.79
N VAL A 83 22.85 -3.19 -6.67
CA VAL A 83 22.03 -4.30 -6.18
C VAL A 83 20.79 -4.50 -7.04
N VAL A 84 20.09 -3.42 -7.39
CA VAL A 84 18.84 -3.50 -8.17
C VAL A 84 19.05 -3.50 -9.68
N ARG A 85 20.26 -3.21 -10.15
CA ARG A 85 20.60 -3.06 -11.58
C ARG A 85 19.77 -1.99 -12.30
N VAL A 86 19.52 -0.88 -11.61
CA VAL A 86 18.79 0.28 -12.14
C VAL A 86 19.70 1.51 -12.06
N PRO A 87 19.87 2.29 -13.15
CA PRO A 87 20.72 3.48 -13.13
C PRO A 87 20.34 4.46 -12.01
N THR A 88 21.34 5.02 -11.32
CA THR A 88 21.15 5.97 -10.21
C THR A 88 20.23 7.15 -10.57
N LYS A 89 20.33 7.68 -11.80
CA LYS A 89 19.47 8.75 -12.33
C LYS A 89 17.97 8.41 -12.36
N ALA A 90 17.65 7.13 -12.49
CA ALA A 90 16.30 6.59 -12.50
C ALA A 90 15.83 6.16 -11.10
N LEU A 91 16.62 6.36 -10.05
CA LEU A 91 16.24 6.07 -8.68
C LEU A 91 15.80 7.34 -7.94
N ARG A 92 14.78 7.20 -7.11
CA ARG A 92 14.32 8.24 -6.17
C ARG A 92 14.18 7.64 -4.78
N LEU A 93 14.86 8.23 -3.81
CA LEU A 93 14.79 7.84 -2.41
C LEU A 93 13.81 8.75 -1.67
N VAL A 94 12.90 8.16 -0.90
CA VAL A 94 11.93 8.90 -0.10
C VAL A 94 11.88 8.35 1.32
N GLU A 95 11.63 9.26 2.26
CA GLU A 95 11.30 8.96 3.64
C GLU A 95 9.79 8.93 3.81
N VAL A 96 9.27 7.88 4.45
CA VAL A 96 7.84 7.72 4.71
C VAL A 96 7.59 7.63 6.20
N PHE A 97 6.69 8.49 6.69
CA PHE A 97 6.23 8.48 8.07
C PHE A 97 4.71 8.58 8.13
N SER A 98 4.08 7.77 8.98
CA SER A 98 2.62 7.76 9.17
C SER A 98 1.84 7.69 7.83
N HIS A 99 2.29 6.81 6.93
CA HIS A 99 1.71 6.61 5.59
C HIS A 99 1.79 7.82 4.64
N ARG A 100 2.68 8.77 4.91
CA ARG A 100 2.90 9.96 4.06
C ARG A 100 4.35 10.04 3.64
N ILE A 101 4.59 10.49 2.42
CA ILE A 101 5.94 10.91 1.99
C ILE A 101 6.29 12.14 2.81
N GLN A 102 7.25 11.99 3.71
CA GLN A 102 7.74 13.06 4.56
C GLN A 102 8.82 13.86 3.84
N LYS A 103 9.70 13.16 3.13
CA LYS A 103 10.81 13.75 2.40
C LYS A 103 11.10 13.00 1.12
N ILE A 104 11.48 13.74 0.09
CA ILE A 104 12.09 13.22 -1.12
C ILE A 104 13.54 13.70 -1.08
N PHE A 105 14.50 12.79 -1.07
CA PHE A 105 15.91 13.15 -0.98
C PHE A 105 16.46 13.56 -2.34
N SER A 106 17.23 14.64 -2.36
CA SER A 106 18.11 15.00 -3.46
C SER A 106 19.40 14.18 -3.40
N PRO A 107 20.05 13.84 -4.53
CA PRO A 107 21.37 13.22 -4.54
C PRO A 107 22.43 13.99 -3.73
N ALA A 108 22.29 15.31 -3.62
CA ALA A 108 23.21 16.18 -2.89
C ALA A 108 22.97 16.21 -1.36
N ASP A 109 21.83 15.69 -0.87
CA ASP A 109 21.51 15.68 0.55
C ASP A 109 22.52 14.84 1.33
N LYS A 110 22.74 15.19 2.60
CA LYS A 110 23.70 14.47 3.44
C LYS A 110 23.12 13.15 3.91
N ALA A 111 23.92 12.09 3.83
CA ALA A 111 23.51 10.77 4.32
C ALA A 111 23.27 10.77 5.84
N SER A 112 23.90 11.70 6.57
CA SER A 112 23.67 11.93 8.00
C SER A 112 22.26 12.40 8.36
N GLU A 113 21.47 12.85 7.38
CA GLU A 113 20.07 13.24 7.59
C GLU A 113 19.14 12.02 7.71
N ILE A 114 19.60 10.84 7.28
CA ILE A 114 18.87 9.58 7.45
C ILE A 114 19.13 9.06 8.86
N CYS A 115 18.07 9.00 9.66
CA CYS A 115 18.11 8.58 11.05
C CYS A 115 17.85 7.07 11.20
N SER A 116 18.38 6.50 12.29
CA SER A 116 18.06 5.13 12.66
C SER A 116 16.57 5.01 13.00
N GLY A 117 15.85 4.16 12.27
CA GLY A 117 14.41 3.94 12.43
C GLY A 117 13.57 4.56 11.31
N ASP A 118 14.17 5.36 10.43
CA ASP A 118 13.48 5.90 9.26
C ASP A 118 13.03 4.77 8.34
N VAL A 119 11.82 4.93 7.79
CA VAL A 119 11.30 4.00 6.80
C VAL A 119 11.53 4.61 5.42
N LEU A 120 12.53 4.08 4.73
CA LEU A 120 12.90 4.53 3.39
C LEU A 120 12.26 3.65 2.32
N TYR A 121 11.82 4.30 1.24
CA TYR A 121 11.43 3.63 0.00
C TYR A 121 12.28 4.16 -1.14
N ALA A 122 12.64 3.27 -2.06
CA ALA A 122 13.28 3.64 -3.30
C ALA A 122 12.38 3.26 -4.47
N PHE A 123 12.18 4.20 -5.39
CA PHE A 123 11.38 4.02 -6.58
C PHE A 123 12.25 4.11 -7.82
N GLN A 124 12.00 3.23 -8.78
CA GLN A 124 12.45 3.43 -10.14
C GLN A 124 11.47 4.39 -10.84
N VAL A 125 12.00 5.47 -11.40
CA VAL A 125 11.26 6.45 -12.21
C VAL A 125 11.81 6.45 -13.63
N HIS A 126 11.04 6.95 -14.59
CA HIS A 126 11.53 7.13 -15.95
C HIS A 126 12.63 8.20 -15.99
N ASP A 127 13.66 7.96 -16.78
CA ASP A 127 14.59 9.02 -17.13
C ASP A 127 13.92 9.98 -18.11
N ALA A 128 14.01 11.28 -17.84
CA ALA A 128 13.50 12.30 -18.74
C ALA A 128 14.16 12.25 -20.12
N ALA A 129 15.41 11.78 -20.21
CA ALA A 129 16.08 11.59 -21.50
C ALA A 129 15.48 10.46 -22.35
N ASP A 130 14.82 9.49 -21.71
CA ASP A 130 14.13 8.39 -22.39
C ASP A 130 12.69 8.76 -22.74
N CYS A 131 12.21 9.93 -22.27
CA CYS A 131 10.92 10.49 -22.65
C CYS A 131 11.08 11.29 -23.94
N ASN A 132 10.30 10.96 -24.97
CA ASN A 132 10.24 11.74 -26.22
C ASN A 132 9.49 13.09 -26.07
N GLU A 133 9.28 13.54 -24.83
CA GLU A 133 8.45 14.68 -24.45
C GLU A 133 9.06 15.39 -23.23
N PRO A 134 8.82 16.71 -23.06
CA PRO A 134 9.32 17.43 -21.89
C PRO A 134 8.71 16.88 -20.59
N VAL A 135 9.59 16.45 -19.68
CA VAL A 135 9.19 15.96 -18.35
C VAL A 135 9.16 17.12 -17.36
N ILE A 136 8.02 17.26 -16.67
CA ILE A 136 7.83 18.23 -15.58
C ILE A 136 7.66 17.46 -14.27
N GLU A 137 8.57 17.65 -13.33
CA GLU A 137 8.41 17.11 -11.97
C GLU A 137 7.54 18.07 -11.14
N LEU A 138 6.33 17.63 -10.77
CA LEU A 138 5.40 18.38 -9.92
C LEU A 138 5.42 17.83 -8.50
N LEU A 139 5.85 18.65 -7.53
CA LEU A 139 5.71 18.31 -6.12
C LEU A 139 4.26 18.54 -5.68
N VAL A 140 3.46 17.46 -5.68
CA VAL A 140 2.07 17.52 -5.21
C VAL A 140 2.04 17.38 -3.69
N VAL A 141 1.87 18.49 -2.99
CA VAL A 141 1.62 18.48 -1.54
C VAL A 141 0.11 18.47 -1.31
N GLN A 142 -0.44 17.31 -0.91
CA GLN A 142 -1.83 17.24 -0.47
C GLN A 142 -1.96 17.90 0.90
N ARG A 143 -2.24 19.21 0.93
CA ARG A 143 -2.60 19.90 2.17
C ARG A 143 -3.97 19.44 2.62
N GLN A 144 -4.07 19.03 3.87
CA GLN A 144 -5.36 18.87 4.52
C GLN A 144 -5.98 20.27 4.61
N LEU A 145 -7.05 20.53 3.83
CA LEU A 145 -7.69 21.85 3.75
C LEU A 145 -8.25 22.33 5.10
N TYR A 146 -8.39 21.42 6.06
CA TYR A 146 -8.84 21.67 7.42
C TYR A 146 -7.73 21.34 8.43
N SER A 147 -7.23 22.37 9.11
CA SER A 147 -6.44 22.23 10.32
C SER A 147 -7.35 21.76 11.46
N SER A 148 -7.40 20.46 11.74
CA SER A 148 -8.19 19.97 12.87
C SER A 148 -7.37 20.09 14.17
N THR A 149 -7.51 21.19 14.90
CA THR A 149 -7.26 21.21 16.36
C THR A 149 -8.35 20.45 17.14
N LEU A 150 -9.23 19.77 16.42
CA LEU A 150 -10.35 19.02 16.96
C LEU A 150 -9.87 17.91 17.87
N ARG A 151 -10.42 17.93 19.08
CA ARG A 151 -10.40 16.77 19.97
C ARG A 151 -11.03 15.58 19.23
N TYR A 152 -10.32 14.46 19.16
CA TYR A 152 -10.86 13.20 18.64
C TYR A 152 -11.87 12.60 19.64
N ALA A 153 -13.07 13.18 19.66
CA ALA A 153 -14.19 12.78 20.49
C ALA A 153 -15.50 13.03 19.73
N CYS A 154 -16.51 12.20 19.97
CA CYS A 154 -17.84 12.42 19.44
C CYS A 154 -18.35 13.79 19.90
N ASN A 155 -18.77 14.64 18.95
CA ASN A 155 -19.28 15.98 19.20
C ASN A 155 -20.55 15.96 20.07
N GLU A 156 -21.31 14.87 20.00
CA GLU A 156 -22.56 14.71 20.73
C GLU A 156 -22.34 14.09 22.12
N CYS A 157 -21.66 12.94 22.20
CA CYS A 157 -21.57 12.16 23.45
C CYS A 157 -20.20 12.23 24.13
N GLY A 158 -19.25 13.00 23.60
CA GLY A 158 -17.91 13.20 24.16
C GLY A 158 -16.99 11.96 24.12
N ARG A 159 -17.47 10.82 23.60
CA ARG A 159 -16.72 9.55 23.61
C ARG A 159 -15.60 9.57 22.57
N SER A 160 -14.38 9.23 22.99
CA SER A 160 -13.18 9.12 22.15
C SER A 160 -12.81 7.69 21.76
N THR A 161 -13.66 6.71 22.11
CA THR A 161 -13.40 5.29 21.87
C THR A 161 -14.13 4.77 20.64
N GLY A 162 -13.41 4.03 19.78
CA GLY A 162 -13.92 3.47 18.52
C GLY A 162 -13.73 4.42 17.33
N ARG A 163 -14.08 3.93 16.13
CA ARG A 163 -13.97 4.71 14.88
C ARG A 163 -15.06 5.79 14.85
N LEU A 164 -14.65 7.05 14.96
CA LEU A 164 -15.53 8.20 14.74
C LEU A 164 -15.53 8.61 13.27
N LYS A 165 -16.69 9.05 12.75
CA LYS A 165 -16.85 9.58 11.38
C LYS A 165 -16.78 11.10 11.43
N ALA A 166 -16.03 11.72 10.52
CA ALA A 166 -16.03 13.18 10.40
C ALA A 166 -17.33 13.67 9.74
N CYS A 167 -17.78 14.88 10.09
CA CYS A 167 -18.84 15.56 9.35
C CYS A 167 -18.39 15.82 7.91
N GLU A 168 -19.15 15.37 6.91
CA GLU A 168 -18.79 15.54 5.50
C GLU A 168 -19.05 16.96 4.96
N ALA A 169 -19.78 17.79 5.72
CA ALA A 169 -20.03 19.19 5.36
C ALA A 169 -18.93 20.12 5.87
N CYS A 170 -18.66 20.12 7.18
CA CYS A 170 -17.72 21.08 7.79
C CYS A 170 -16.32 20.50 8.05
N TYR A 171 -16.15 19.17 8.04
CA TYR A 171 -14.93 18.45 8.43
C TYR A 171 -14.37 18.82 9.82
N ASN A 172 -15.16 19.56 10.62
CA ASN A 172 -14.76 20.15 11.90
C ASN A 172 -15.53 19.55 13.09
N ALA A 173 -16.04 18.34 12.95
CA ALA A 173 -16.71 17.59 14.01
C ALA A 173 -16.61 16.08 13.73
N TYR A 174 -16.60 15.27 14.79
CA TYR A 174 -16.60 13.81 14.71
C TYR A 174 -17.86 13.24 15.37
N TYR A 175 -18.43 12.16 14.85
CA TYR A 175 -19.59 11.49 15.43
C TYR A 175 -19.36 9.99 15.53
N CYS A 176 -19.77 9.39 16.65
CA CYS A 176 -19.78 7.94 16.78
C CYS A 176 -20.97 7.34 16.02
N ASN A 177 -20.88 6.05 15.65
CA ASN A 177 -21.93 5.38 14.89
C ASN A 177 -23.32 5.44 15.55
N LYS A 178 -23.42 5.66 16.87
CA LYS A 178 -24.71 5.82 17.57
C LYS A 178 -25.33 7.21 17.40
N CYS A 179 -24.51 8.24 17.18
CA CYS A 179 -24.95 9.64 17.07
C CYS A 179 -25.11 10.10 15.61
N VAL A 180 -24.60 9.34 14.64
CA VAL A 180 -24.71 9.64 13.19
C VAL A 180 -26.17 9.58 12.68
N PHE A 181 -27.08 8.92 13.41
CA PHE A 181 -28.46 8.71 12.97
C PHE A 181 -29.43 9.89 13.21
N PHE A 182 -28.96 11.02 13.73
CA PHE A 182 -29.82 12.17 14.09
C PHE A 182 -29.60 13.43 13.26
N SER A 183 -28.86 13.35 12.15
CA SER A 183 -28.62 14.49 11.23
C SER A 183 -29.04 14.15 9.82
#